data_AF-A0A367APE7-F1
#
_entry.id   AF-A0A367APE7-F1
#
_cell.length_a   1.000
_cell.length_b   1.000
_cell.length_c   1.000
_cell.angle_alpha   90.00
_cell.angle_beta   90.00
_cell.angle_gamma   90.00
#
_symmetry.space_group_name_H-M   'P 1'
#
loop_
_entity.id
_entity.type
_entity.pdbx_description
1 polymer ?
#
loop_
_entity_poly.entity_id
_entity_poly.type
_entity_poly.pdbx_seq_one_letter_code
_entity_poly.pdbx_strand_id
1 'polypeptide(L)'
;MRGAAALLAGAAVALLTGCAGAAEDDVRAVTTAFEDPAGDPADRCAMLAPATRAALESDESAPCADAIDQLPLDGGEVTAVEVWGGDAQVRIGDDVVFLTETGAGWKVTAAACEPRGEAPYDCELEGP
;
A
#
# COMPACT_ATOMS: atom_id res chain seq x y z
N MET A 1 29.76 8.71 -58.46
CA MET A 1 29.20 7.43 -58.02
C MET A 1 29.34 7.35 -56.51
N ARG A 2 28.20 7.24 -55.79
CA ARG A 2 27.98 6.56 -54.49
C ARG A 2 28.97 6.86 -53.34
N GLY A 3 28.57 7.37 -52.18
CA GLY A 3 27.23 7.46 -51.63
C GLY A 3 27.18 8.24 -50.32
N ALA A 4 25.99 8.71 -50.02
CA ALA A 4 25.55 9.15 -48.72
C ALA A 4 25.43 7.96 -47.76
N ALA A 5 25.75 8.18 -46.49
CA ALA A 5 25.08 7.54 -45.37
C ALA A 5 25.36 8.38 -44.12
N ALA A 6 24.48 9.34 -43.92
CA ALA A 6 24.37 10.10 -42.69
C ALA A 6 23.50 9.32 -41.68
N LEU A 7 23.50 9.83 -40.44
CA LEU A 7 22.42 9.80 -39.45
C LEU A 7 22.50 8.73 -38.35
N LEU A 8 22.94 9.23 -37.19
CA LEU A 8 22.18 9.19 -35.93
C LEU A 8 21.68 7.81 -35.47
N ALA A 9 22.55 7.10 -34.75
CA ALA A 9 22.13 6.09 -33.79
C ALA A 9 21.50 6.80 -32.57
N GLY A 10 20.25 7.24 -32.73
CA GLY A 10 19.44 7.80 -31.65
C GLY A 10 19.06 6.70 -30.66
N ALA A 11 19.38 6.94 -29.40
CA ALA A 11 19.10 6.08 -28.27
C ALA A 11 17.58 5.83 -28.13
N ALA A 12 17.15 4.60 -28.43
CA ALA A 12 15.84 4.09 -28.05
C ALA A 12 16.00 3.36 -26.71
N VAL A 13 15.87 4.10 -25.60
CA VAL A 13 15.87 3.53 -24.24
C VAL A 13 14.74 4.12 -23.42
N ALA A 14 13.99 3.21 -22.78
CA ALA A 14 13.06 3.36 -21.66
C ALA A 14 11.63 3.91 -21.93
N LEU A 15 10.68 2.99 -22.09
CA LEU A 15 9.24 3.23 -21.85
C LEU A 15 8.59 2.17 -20.92
N LEU A 16 9.39 1.42 -20.16
CA LEU A 16 8.88 0.34 -19.29
C LEU A 16 8.44 0.80 -17.89
N THR A 17 8.53 2.09 -17.56
CA THR A 17 8.20 2.62 -16.23
C THR A 17 6.72 2.99 -16.03
N GLY A 18 5.88 2.86 -17.06
CA GLY A 18 4.51 3.39 -17.03
C GLY A 18 3.52 2.66 -16.12
N CYS A 19 3.52 1.32 -16.11
CA CYS A 19 2.54 0.56 -15.32
C CYS A 19 2.96 0.39 -13.85
N ALA A 20 4.27 0.21 -13.59
CA ALA A 20 4.76 0.05 -12.22
C ALA A 20 4.56 1.35 -11.41
N GLY A 21 4.89 2.51 -11.99
CA GLY A 21 4.67 3.80 -11.32
C GLY A 21 3.20 4.09 -11.04
N ALA A 22 2.29 3.71 -11.94
CA ALA A 22 0.86 3.88 -11.71
C ALA A 22 0.36 3.06 -10.50
N ALA A 23 0.82 1.81 -10.37
CA ALA A 23 0.47 0.97 -9.21
C ALA A 23 1.07 1.53 -7.91
N GLU A 24 2.32 2.02 -7.94
CA GLU A 24 2.95 2.65 -6.77
C GLU A 24 2.19 3.93 -6.32
N ASP A 25 1.72 4.75 -7.27
CA ASP A 25 0.95 5.95 -6.97
C ASP A 25 -0.44 5.60 -6.37
N ASP A 26 -1.12 4.60 -6.91
CA ASP A 26 -2.41 4.14 -6.37
C ASP A 26 -2.27 3.55 -4.96
N VAL A 27 -1.25 2.71 -4.74
CA VAL A 27 -0.92 2.14 -3.43
C VAL A 27 -0.61 3.24 -2.42
N ARG A 28 0.23 4.22 -2.80
CA ARG A 28 0.55 5.38 -1.96
C ARG A 28 -0.70 6.15 -1.56
N ALA A 29 -1.62 6.37 -2.50
CA ALA A 29 -2.85 7.11 -2.23
C ALA A 29 -3.75 6.36 -1.24
N VAL A 30 -3.92 5.05 -1.41
CA VAL A 30 -4.72 4.22 -0.48
C VAL A 30 -4.10 4.21 0.92
N THR A 31 -2.79 3.98 1.05
CA THR A 31 -2.13 3.99 2.35
C THR A 31 -2.24 5.34 3.03
N THR A 32 -1.97 6.44 2.32
CA THR A 32 -2.05 7.79 2.92
C THR A 32 -3.45 8.12 3.41
N ALA A 33 -4.50 7.68 2.69
CA ALA A 33 -5.88 7.90 3.10
C ALA A 33 -6.32 6.99 4.25
N PHE A 34 -5.83 5.74 4.29
CA PHE A 34 -6.11 4.80 5.38
C PHE A 34 -5.48 5.25 6.71
N GLU A 35 -4.25 5.76 6.63
CA GLU A 35 -3.45 6.24 7.76
C GLU A 35 -3.83 7.65 8.24
N ASP A 36 -4.72 8.37 7.56
CA ASP A 36 -5.10 9.73 7.97
C ASP A 36 -5.95 9.67 9.26
N PRO A 37 -5.45 10.20 10.41
CA PRO A 37 -6.20 10.20 11.66
C PRO A 37 -7.43 11.13 11.63
N ALA A 38 -7.53 12.01 10.63
CA ALA A 38 -8.71 12.83 10.39
C ALA A 38 -9.71 12.18 9.41
N GLY A 39 -9.38 11.01 8.87
CA GLY A 39 -10.24 10.26 7.95
C GLY A 39 -11.51 9.73 8.62
N ASP A 40 -12.59 9.60 7.85
CA ASP A 40 -13.82 8.99 8.37
C ASP A 40 -13.58 7.49 8.67
N PRO A 41 -13.92 7.00 9.87
CA PRO A 41 -13.66 5.60 10.24
C PRO A 41 -14.32 4.58 9.32
N ALA A 42 -15.51 4.88 8.77
CA ALA A 42 -16.20 3.97 7.87
C ALA A 42 -15.50 3.87 6.51
N ASP A 43 -14.97 4.99 6.01
CA ASP A 43 -14.17 5.02 4.78
C ASP A 43 -12.85 4.25 4.97
N ARG A 44 -12.17 4.45 6.11
CA ARG A 44 -10.95 3.70 6.46
C ARG A 44 -11.22 2.19 6.54
N CYS A 45 -12.32 1.80 7.19
CA CYS A 45 -12.79 0.41 7.24
C CYS A 45 -13.17 -0.18 5.87
N ALA A 46 -13.55 0.66 4.89
CA ALA A 46 -13.82 0.20 3.52
C ALA A 46 -12.53 -0.04 2.72
N MET A 47 -11.39 0.48 3.16
CA MET A 47 -10.07 0.23 2.55
C MET A 47 -9.44 -1.09 3.03
N LEU A 48 -9.93 -1.67 4.13
CA LEU A 48 -9.49 -2.99 4.58
C LEU A 48 -9.91 -4.10 3.63
N ALA A 49 -9.06 -5.12 3.50
CA ALA A 49 -9.47 -6.37 2.91
C ALA A 49 -10.60 -6.99 3.75
N PRO A 50 -11.60 -7.66 3.14
CA PRO A 50 -12.74 -8.17 3.90
C PRO A 50 -12.36 -9.10 5.06
N ALA A 51 -11.31 -9.91 4.88
CA ALA A 51 -10.81 -10.80 5.93
C ALA A 51 -10.16 -10.03 7.09
N THR A 52 -9.33 -9.02 6.79
CA THR A 52 -8.70 -8.12 7.77
C THR A 52 -9.74 -7.33 8.57
N ARG A 53 -10.77 -6.81 7.90
CA ARG A 53 -11.89 -6.14 8.58
C ARG A 53 -12.60 -7.09 9.55
N ALA A 54 -12.89 -8.32 9.12
CA ALA A 54 -13.55 -9.30 9.96
C ALA A 54 -12.68 -9.74 11.15
N ALA A 55 -11.36 -9.82 10.97
CA ALA A 55 -10.39 -10.07 12.04
C ALA A 55 -10.43 -8.96 13.08
N LEU A 56 -10.28 -7.68 12.66
CA LEU A 56 -10.38 -6.53 13.57
C LEU A 56 -11.69 -6.51 14.36
N GLU A 57 -12.82 -6.71 13.69
CA GLU A 57 -14.14 -6.73 14.34
C GLU A 57 -14.27 -7.87 15.37
N SER A 58 -13.63 -9.01 15.10
CA SER A 58 -13.61 -10.17 15.99
C SER A 58 -12.70 -9.93 17.20
N ASP A 59 -11.47 -9.48 16.97
CA ASP A 59 -10.44 -9.32 17.99
C ASP A 59 -10.83 -8.23 19.00
N GLU A 60 -11.36 -7.11 18.50
CA GLU A 60 -11.84 -6.00 19.33
C GLU A 60 -13.26 -6.22 19.85
N SER A 61 -13.96 -7.25 19.34
CA SER A 61 -15.38 -7.50 19.66
C SER A 61 -16.26 -6.26 19.48
N ALA A 62 -15.98 -5.47 18.44
CA ALA A 62 -16.60 -4.17 18.14
C ALA A 62 -16.74 -3.96 16.62
N PRO A 63 -17.68 -3.11 16.15
CA PRO A 63 -17.70 -2.70 14.75
C PRO A 63 -16.39 -2.05 14.32
N CYS A 64 -15.96 -2.26 13.07
CA CYS A 64 -14.67 -1.74 12.60
C CYS A 64 -14.53 -0.22 12.81
N ALA A 65 -15.60 0.54 12.58
CA ALA A 65 -15.58 2.00 12.73
C ALA A 65 -15.34 2.46 14.18
N ASP A 66 -15.61 1.61 15.18
CA ASP A 66 -15.33 1.90 16.59
C ASP A 66 -13.93 1.43 17.01
N ALA A 67 -13.41 0.39 16.35
CA ALA A 67 -12.13 -0.25 16.64
C ALA A 67 -10.93 0.40 15.93
N ILE A 68 -11.10 0.86 14.69
CA ILE A 68 -10.01 1.35 13.83
C ILE A 68 -9.29 2.57 14.40
N ASP A 69 -9.98 3.40 15.18
CA ASP A 69 -9.41 4.59 15.84
C ASP A 69 -8.61 4.26 17.12
N GLN A 70 -8.61 2.99 17.56
CA GLN A 70 -7.77 2.53 18.68
C GLN A 70 -6.39 2.07 18.22
N LEU A 71 -6.21 1.83 16.92
CA LEU A 71 -4.95 1.42 16.33
C LEU A 71 -3.98 2.63 16.26
N PRO A 72 -2.66 2.42 16.36
CA PRO A 72 -1.65 3.48 16.29
C PRO A 72 -1.39 3.91 14.84
N LEU A 73 -2.42 4.43 14.17
CA LEU A 73 -2.40 4.86 12.78
C LEU A 73 -2.23 6.40 12.72
N ASP A 74 -1.01 6.85 12.97
CA ASP A 74 -0.65 8.28 13.02
C ASP A 74 -0.36 8.89 11.64
N GLY A 75 -0.20 8.03 10.62
CA GLY A 75 0.25 8.39 9.28
C GLY A 75 1.65 9.00 9.23
N GLY A 76 1.83 9.99 8.36
CA GLY A 76 3.12 10.64 8.14
C GLY A 76 3.60 10.58 6.69
N GLU A 77 4.91 10.71 6.50
CA GLU A 77 5.51 10.71 5.16
C GLU A 77 5.70 9.27 4.66
N VAL A 78 5.22 8.99 3.45
CA VAL A 78 5.49 7.72 2.76
C VAL A 78 6.90 7.74 2.19
N THR A 79 7.80 6.96 2.79
CA THR A 79 9.23 6.92 2.47
C THR A 79 9.60 5.83 1.45
N ALA A 80 8.80 4.77 1.34
CA ALA A 80 8.99 3.70 0.38
C ALA A 80 7.65 3.07 -0.03
N VAL A 81 7.54 2.72 -1.30
CA VAL A 81 6.45 1.91 -1.86
C VAL A 81 7.10 0.83 -2.70
N GLU A 82 6.73 -0.41 -2.44
CA GLU A 82 7.23 -1.57 -3.17
C GLU A 82 6.02 -2.41 -3.60
N VAL A 83 5.91 -2.70 -4.90
CA VAL A 83 4.80 -3.46 -5.49
C VAL A 83 5.37 -4.68 -6.20
N TRP A 84 4.79 -5.86 -5.93
CA TRP A 84 5.17 -7.11 -6.59
C TRP A 84 3.95 -7.96 -6.91
N GLY A 85 3.67 -8.11 -8.21
CA GLY A 85 2.46 -8.79 -8.64
C GLY A 85 1.22 -8.00 -8.20
N GLY A 86 0.37 -8.62 -7.38
CA GLY A 86 -0.82 -7.99 -6.80
C GLY A 86 -0.66 -7.65 -5.33
N ASP A 87 0.56 -7.60 -4.80
CA ASP A 87 0.83 -7.28 -3.40
C ASP A 87 1.74 -6.06 -3.29
N ALA A 88 1.64 -5.34 -2.19
CA ALA A 88 2.44 -4.17 -1.94
C ALA A 88 2.80 -3.99 -0.46
N GLN A 89 3.92 -3.32 -0.21
CA GLN A 89 4.34 -2.81 1.08
C GLN A 89 4.61 -1.31 0.98
N VAL A 90 4.18 -0.58 2.00
CA VAL A 90 4.41 0.86 2.14
C VAL A 90 5.01 1.14 3.50
N ARG A 91 6.07 1.96 3.54
CA ARG A 91 6.62 2.49 4.78
C ARG A 91 6.16 3.93 4.94
N ILE A 92 5.45 4.23 6.02
CA ILE A 92 4.84 5.53 6.27
C ILE A 92 5.03 5.93 7.73
N GLY A 93 5.66 7.08 7.98
CA GLY A 93 6.01 7.46 9.35
C GLY A 93 6.84 6.36 10.02
N ASP A 94 6.35 5.85 11.14
CA ASP A 94 6.93 4.71 11.87
C ASP A 94 6.22 3.37 11.57
N ASP A 95 5.21 3.36 10.70
CA ASP A 95 4.41 2.19 10.32
C ASP A 95 4.86 1.53 9.01
N VAL A 96 4.51 0.25 8.86
CA VAL A 96 4.57 -0.53 7.63
C VAL A 96 3.19 -1.09 7.29
N VAL A 97 2.64 -0.69 6.15
CA VAL A 97 1.32 -1.12 5.69
C VAL A 97 1.47 -2.11 4.54
N PHE A 98 0.73 -3.20 4.59
CA PHE A 98 0.64 -4.20 3.52
C PHE A 98 -0.70 -4.11 2.80
N LEU A 99 -0.67 -4.24 1.47
CA LEU A 99 -1.86 -4.20 0.64
C LEU A 99 -1.88 -5.33 -0.38
N THR A 100 -3.08 -5.67 -0.83
CA THR A 100 -3.32 -6.59 -1.95
C THR A 100 -4.27 -5.97 -2.97
N GLU A 101 -4.04 -6.20 -4.25
CA GLU A 101 -4.86 -5.75 -5.35
C GLU A 101 -6.07 -6.68 -5.49
N THR A 102 -7.26 -6.10 -5.46
CA THR A 102 -8.52 -6.82 -5.66
C THR A 102 -9.25 -6.28 -6.87
N GLY A 103 -10.32 -6.96 -7.29
CA GLY A 103 -11.23 -6.43 -8.33
C GLY A 103 -11.92 -5.11 -7.93
N ALA A 104 -11.84 -4.71 -6.66
CA ALA A 104 -12.35 -3.43 -6.14
C ALA A 104 -11.22 -2.42 -5.86
N GLY A 105 -10.00 -2.66 -6.34
CA GLY A 105 -8.79 -1.87 -6.08
C GLY A 105 -7.94 -2.43 -4.94
N TRP A 106 -6.91 -1.68 -4.56
CA TRP A 106 -6.00 -2.02 -3.46
C TRP A 106 -6.71 -2.01 -2.11
N LYS A 107 -6.42 -3.03 -1.30
CA LYS A 107 -6.98 -3.21 0.05
C LYS A 107 -5.89 -3.48 1.05
N VAL A 108 -5.97 -2.83 2.21
CA VAL A 108 -5.05 -3.02 3.33
C VAL A 108 -5.28 -4.39 3.95
N THR A 109 -4.22 -5.20 4.04
CA THR A 109 -4.24 -6.54 4.64
C THR A 109 -3.61 -6.56 6.03
N ALA A 110 -2.66 -5.66 6.29
CA ALA A 110 -2.07 -5.43 7.61
C ALA A 110 -1.54 -3.98 7.75
N ALA A 111 -1.55 -3.46 8.97
CA ALA A 111 -1.02 -2.13 9.34
C ALA A 111 -0.63 -2.12 10.83
N ALA A 112 -0.08 -1.00 11.31
CA ALA A 112 0.53 -0.91 12.64
C ALA A 112 1.55 -2.04 12.88
N CYS A 113 2.47 -2.20 11.92
CA CYS A 113 3.42 -3.29 11.84
C CYS A 113 4.84 -2.87 12.18
N GLU A 114 5.42 -3.52 13.18
CA GLU A 114 6.82 -3.34 13.56
C GLU A 114 7.75 -4.38 12.88
N PRO A 115 8.89 -3.95 12.29
CA PRO A 115 9.86 -4.88 11.72
C PRO A 115 10.59 -5.69 12.79
N ARG A 116 10.66 -7.02 12.61
CA ARG A 116 11.32 -7.97 13.52
C ARG A 116 12.60 -8.60 12.94
N GLY A 117 13.37 -7.83 12.17
CA GLY A 117 14.58 -8.32 11.51
C GLY A 117 14.26 -9.36 10.43
N GLU A 118 14.69 -10.60 10.62
CA GLU A 118 14.42 -11.71 9.69
C GLU A 118 13.10 -12.46 9.98
N ALA A 119 12.44 -12.15 11.11
CA ALA A 119 11.12 -12.69 11.42
C ALA A 119 10.00 -11.91 10.71
N PRO A 120 8.80 -12.48 10.58
CA PRO A 120 7.62 -11.74 10.12
C PRO A 120 7.41 -10.47 10.93
N TYR A 121 6.79 -9.47 10.30
CA TYR A 121 6.36 -8.26 11.00
C TYR A 121 5.39 -8.61 12.13
N ASP A 122 5.41 -7.78 13.17
CA ASP A 122 4.47 -7.87 14.30
C ASP A 122 3.45 -6.76 14.11
N CYS A 123 2.22 -7.12 13.72
CA CYS A 123 1.18 -6.19 13.31
C CYS A 123 0.04 -6.17 14.32
N GLU A 124 -0.40 -4.98 14.73
CA GLU A 124 -1.61 -4.86 15.56
C GLU A 124 -2.90 -5.08 14.75
N LEU A 125 -2.85 -4.84 13.44
CA LEU A 125 -3.93 -5.16 12.52
C LEU A 125 -3.41 -6.10 11.43
N GLU A 126 -3.97 -7.33 11.37
CA GLU A 126 -3.69 -8.26 10.28
C GLU A 126 -4.88 -9.17 9.97
N GLY A 127 -5.01 -9.56 8.70
CA GLY A 127 -5.94 -10.61 8.27
C GLY A 127 -5.28 -12.00 8.24
N PRO A 128 -6.07 -13.10 8.28
CA PRO A 128 -5.58 -14.47 8.21
C PRO A 128 -5.02 -14.89 6.84
#